data_AF-A0A821ZYI9-F1
#
_entry.id   AF-A0A821ZYI9-F1
#
_cell.length_a   1.000
_cell.length_b   1.000
_cell.length_c   1.000
_cell.angle_alpha   90.00
_cell.angle_beta   90.00
_cell.angle_gamma   90.00
#
_symmetry.space_group_name_H-M   'P 1'
#
loop_
_entity.id
_entity.type
_entity.pdbx_description
1 polymer ?
#
loop_
_entity_poly.entity_id
_entity_poly.type
_entity_poly.pdbx_seq_one_letter_code
_entity_poly.pdbx_strand_id
1 'polypeptide(L)'
;MAITVYNKDQTKSRSGLIIDNCTLHDCQPAWSEALTLNGNVEQFQITNNRVYNMNNIGIDFIGGEIGMGALGARSGRCANNTVWNIHSVYDSSAAGIYVDGGSNITVEMNEVHHSDVGIEIGAENKGRIASQMIVRKNYIHDNDKVGLAFGGYDQNRGRVINSLFEANRLEYNDVKRTGSGEIVVSYAFNNSVNSNIVKPSTQNIILYADPSGSLNNVFDWQIYYQKRVKAIENAAQSYYVTISGNDGNLGTTQSNAWRTIQKAASKATPGSTVYIGPGTYYETVTILVQGNATSGPITFTSLNPNIRPIISGARATVASSDGTLNLIYMENKSYLRFVNLELTNLTNTECSGIRIIGGGTQIELRNLLIHHIRGGGQTGGAMAITVYNKDQTKSRSGLIIDSCTLHDCQPAWSEALTLNGNVEQFQITNNRVYNMNNIGIDFI
;
A
#
# COMPACT_ATOMS: atom_id res chain seq x y z
N MET A 1 6.48 -34.90 -24.01
CA MET A 1 5.27 -34.68 -23.20
C MET A 1 5.09 -35.86 -22.27
N ALA A 2 4.69 -35.64 -21.01
CA ALA A 2 4.45 -36.70 -20.04
C ALA A 2 2.97 -37.13 -20.03
N ILE A 3 2.05 -36.16 -20.01
CA ILE A 3 0.61 -36.40 -20.15
C ILE A 3 0.06 -35.45 -21.21
N THR A 4 -0.72 -35.99 -22.13
CA THR A 4 -1.27 -35.21 -23.23
C THR A 4 -2.69 -35.65 -23.54
N VAL A 5 -3.61 -34.67 -23.58
CA VAL A 5 -5.02 -34.91 -23.93
C VAL A 5 -5.45 -33.92 -25.01
N TYR A 6 -5.65 -34.46 -26.20
CA TYR A 6 -6.16 -33.71 -27.35
C TYR A 6 -7.57 -34.15 -27.71
N ASN A 7 -8.43 -33.20 -28.10
CA ASN A 7 -9.68 -33.51 -28.75
C ASN A 7 -10.01 -32.52 -29.88
N LYS A 8 -10.06 -33.02 -31.11
CA LYS A 8 -10.39 -32.22 -32.31
C LYS A 8 -11.88 -32.20 -32.62
N ASP A 9 -12.66 -33.13 -32.06
CA ASP A 9 -14.10 -33.23 -32.31
C ASP A 9 -14.84 -32.03 -31.69
N GLN A 10 -15.44 -31.18 -32.53
CA GLN A 10 -16.14 -29.98 -32.08
C GLN A 10 -17.56 -30.26 -31.57
N THR A 11 -18.07 -31.48 -31.75
CA THR A 11 -19.43 -31.89 -31.37
C THR A 11 -19.47 -32.72 -30.10
N LYS A 12 -18.36 -33.38 -29.77
CA LYS A 12 -18.24 -34.23 -28.58
C LYS A 12 -17.00 -33.88 -27.78
N SER A 13 -17.19 -33.26 -26.63
CA SER A 13 -16.08 -32.86 -25.76
C SER A 13 -15.48 -34.03 -25.00
N ARG A 14 -14.21 -33.88 -24.61
CA ARG A 14 -13.60 -34.69 -23.56
C ARG A 14 -13.86 -33.96 -22.24
N SER A 15 -14.81 -34.45 -21.45
CA SER A 15 -15.19 -33.85 -20.17
C SER A 15 -14.91 -34.77 -18.98
N GLY A 16 -14.83 -34.17 -17.78
CA GLY A 16 -14.68 -34.91 -16.52
C GLY A 16 -13.29 -35.52 -16.29
N LEU A 17 -12.26 -35.02 -16.98
CA LEU A 17 -10.89 -35.48 -16.81
C LEU A 17 -10.36 -35.08 -15.42
N ILE A 18 -9.78 -36.02 -14.70
CA ILE A 18 -9.10 -35.76 -13.43
C ILE A 18 -7.66 -36.27 -13.55
N ILE A 19 -6.70 -35.37 -13.33
CA ILE A 19 -5.28 -35.69 -13.13
C ILE A 19 -4.95 -35.17 -11.74
N ASP A 20 -5.00 -36.09 -10.77
CA ASP A 20 -4.84 -35.79 -9.36
C ASP A 20 -3.66 -36.55 -8.76
N ASN A 21 -2.89 -35.88 -7.90
CA ASN A 21 -1.81 -36.48 -7.10
C ASN A 21 -0.75 -37.24 -7.94
N CYS A 22 -0.48 -36.77 -9.15
CA CYS A 22 0.56 -37.29 -10.02
C CYS A 22 1.90 -36.59 -9.79
N THR A 23 3.00 -37.27 -10.11
CA THR A 23 4.35 -36.68 -10.13
C THR A 23 4.93 -36.83 -11.52
N LEU A 24 5.19 -35.72 -12.19
CA LEU A 24 5.81 -35.64 -13.52
C LEU A 24 7.16 -34.99 -13.34
N HIS A 25 8.24 -35.66 -13.73
CA HIS A 25 9.58 -35.11 -13.57
C HIS A 25 10.57 -35.57 -14.63
N ASP A 26 11.63 -34.79 -14.81
CA ASP A 26 12.77 -35.07 -15.69
C ASP A 26 12.36 -35.39 -17.14
N CYS A 27 11.29 -34.74 -17.62
CA CYS A 27 10.82 -34.91 -18.99
C CYS A 27 11.37 -33.81 -19.90
N GLN A 28 11.62 -34.19 -21.15
CA GLN A 28 12.07 -33.28 -22.20
C GLN A 28 11.00 -33.12 -23.29
N PRO A 29 9.91 -32.36 -23.04
CA PRO A 29 8.84 -32.20 -24.03
C PRO A 29 9.25 -31.44 -25.31
N ALA A 30 10.49 -30.95 -25.40
CA ALA A 30 11.00 -30.18 -26.53
C ALA A 30 10.13 -28.93 -26.77
N TRP A 31 9.71 -28.64 -28.00
CA TRP A 31 8.83 -27.50 -28.32
C TRP A 31 7.39 -27.63 -27.80
N SER A 32 7.06 -28.69 -27.06
CA SER A 32 5.73 -28.92 -26.47
C SER A 32 5.80 -28.86 -24.94
N GLU A 33 4.76 -29.28 -24.23
CA GLU A 33 4.59 -29.08 -22.80
C GLU A 33 4.54 -30.42 -22.05
N ALA A 34 4.83 -30.41 -20.75
CA ALA A 34 4.91 -31.65 -19.99
C ALA A 34 3.53 -32.24 -19.71
N LEU A 35 2.57 -31.41 -19.28
CA LEU A 35 1.16 -31.76 -19.13
C LEU A 35 0.30 -30.83 -19.99
N THR A 36 -0.30 -31.36 -21.05
CA THR A 36 -1.04 -30.55 -22.04
C THR A 36 -2.49 -30.99 -22.17
N LEU A 37 -3.44 -30.05 -22.04
CA LEU A 37 -4.82 -30.21 -22.48
C LEU A 37 -5.12 -29.25 -23.63
N ASN A 38 -5.65 -29.75 -24.74
CA ASN A 38 -5.84 -28.93 -25.93
C ASN A 38 -7.04 -29.36 -26.79
N GLY A 39 -7.72 -28.38 -27.37
CA GLY A 39 -8.91 -28.54 -28.18
C GLY A 39 -10.17 -28.64 -27.34
N ASN A 40 -11.16 -29.42 -27.79
CA ASN A 40 -12.45 -29.57 -27.12
C ASN A 40 -12.37 -30.46 -25.85
N VAL A 41 -11.61 -29.99 -24.86
CA VAL A 41 -11.45 -30.57 -23.53
C VAL A 41 -12.05 -29.60 -22.51
N GLU A 42 -12.94 -30.07 -21.65
CA GLU A 42 -13.60 -29.20 -20.67
C GLU A 42 -13.87 -29.89 -19.33
N GLN A 43 -14.29 -29.14 -18.30
CA GLN A 43 -14.72 -29.72 -17.02
C GLN A 43 -13.67 -30.65 -16.41
N PHE A 44 -12.41 -30.22 -16.44
CA PHE A 44 -11.27 -30.99 -15.96
C PHE A 44 -10.77 -30.50 -14.60
N GLN A 45 -10.05 -31.37 -13.90
CA GLN A 45 -9.35 -31.07 -12.65
C GLN A 45 -7.89 -31.54 -12.75
N ILE A 46 -6.96 -30.60 -12.64
CA ILE A 46 -5.51 -30.85 -12.54
C ILE A 46 -5.09 -30.45 -11.14
N THR A 47 -5.06 -31.40 -10.22
CA THR A 47 -4.92 -31.10 -8.79
C THR A 47 -3.84 -31.87 -8.06
N ASN A 48 -3.25 -31.25 -7.04
CA ASN A 48 -2.31 -31.92 -6.13
C ASN A 48 -1.08 -32.56 -6.82
N ASN A 49 -0.72 -32.11 -8.03
CA ASN A 49 0.38 -32.69 -8.78
C ASN A 49 1.72 -32.02 -8.46
N ARG A 50 2.81 -32.75 -8.66
CA ARG A 50 4.18 -32.23 -8.66
C ARG A 50 4.73 -32.30 -10.08
N VAL A 51 5.09 -31.17 -10.67
CA VAL A 51 5.61 -31.08 -12.04
C VAL A 51 6.95 -30.36 -12.01
N TYR A 52 8.05 -31.03 -12.34
CA TYR A 52 9.37 -30.41 -12.18
C TYR A 52 10.46 -30.93 -13.12
N ASN A 53 11.56 -30.19 -13.22
CA ASN A 53 12.70 -30.52 -14.08
C ASN A 53 12.27 -30.76 -15.54
N MET A 54 11.61 -29.76 -16.12
CA MET A 54 11.13 -29.82 -17.52
C MET A 54 11.97 -28.90 -18.39
N ASN A 55 12.25 -29.34 -19.63
CA ASN A 55 13.02 -28.53 -20.59
C ASN A 55 12.18 -27.58 -21.46
N ASN A 56 10.90 -27.44 -21.13
CA ASN A 56 9.94 -26.46 -21.67
C ASN A 56 8.72 -26.39 -20.70
N ILE A 57 7.58 -25.83 -21.12
CA ILE A 57 6.39 -25.55 -20.29
C ILE A 57 5.94 -26.74 -19.42
N GLY A 58 5.59 -26.45 -18.16
CA GLY A 58 5.16 -27.45 -17.18
C GLY A 58 3.74 -27.96 -17.42
N ILE A 59 2.75 -27.08 -17.24
CA ILE A 59 1.32 -27.38 -17.42
C ILE A 59 0.73 -26.38 -18.42
N ASP A 60 -0.01 -26.84 -19.44
CA ASP A 60 -0.63 -25.96 -20.42
C ASP A 60 -2.08 -26.33 -20.77
N PHE A 61 -2.88 -25.28 -21.00
CA PHE A 61 -4.28 -25.31 -21.37
C PHE A 61 -4.51 -24.51 -22.65
N ILE A 62 -4.47 -25.21 -23.78
CA ILE A 62 -4.38 -24.60 -25.10
C ILE A 62 -5.77 -24.42 -25.73
N GLY A 63 -5.95 -23.28 -26.39
CA GLY A 63 -7.11 -22.94 -27.21
C GLY A 63 -6.73 -22.02 -28.37
N GLY A 64 -7.09 -22.43 -29.59
CA GLY A 64 -6.86 -21.64 -30.81
C GLY A 64 -5.65 -22.08 -31.64
N GLU A 65 -5.03 -23.21 -31.31
CA GLU A 65 -3.99 -23.82 -32.14
C GLU A 65 -4.55 -24.22 -33.52
N ILE A 66 -3.71 -24.05 -34.55
CA ILE A 66 -4.04 -24.41 -35.93
C ILE A 66 -4.42 -25.89 -36.02
N GLY A 67 -5.62 -26.18 -36.52
CA GLY A 67 -6.10 -27.56 -36.72
C GLY A 67 -6.82 -28.20 -35.53
N MET A 68 -7.05 -27.46 -34.44
CA MET A 68 -7.82 -27.93 -33.26
C MET A 68 -9.29 -27.47 -33.24
N GLY A 69 -9.71 -26.69 -34.23
CA GLY A 69 -11.06 -26.11 -34.32
C GLY A 69 -11.23 -24.86 -33.45
N ALA A 70 -12.47 -24.42 -33.23
CA ALA A 70 -12.76 -23.17 -32.52
C ALA A 70 -12.74 -23.33 -30.98
N LEU A 71 -13.02 -24.54 -30.49
CA LEU A 71 -13.08 -24.86 -29.08
C LEU A 71 -11.68 -25.14 -28.51
N GLY A 72 -11.34 -24.46 -27.43
CA GLY A 72 -10.13 -24.69 -26.64
C GLY A 72 -10.44 -25.30 -25.27
N ALA A 73 -9.36 -25.60 -24.53
CA ALA A 73 -9.45 -26.07 -23.15
C ALA A 73 -10.23 -25.06 -22.30
N ARG A 74 -11.25 -25.52 -21.56
CA ARG A 74 -12.14 -24.60 -20.82
C ARG A 74 -12.84 -25.20 -19.61
N SER A 75 -13.44 -24.34 -18.79
CA SER A 75 -14.31 -24.76 -17.68
C SER A 75 -13.63 -25.73 -16.72
N GLY A 76 -12.33 -25.53 -16.46
CA GLY A 76 -11.49 -26.45 -15.70
C GLY A 76 -10.88 -25.81 -14.46
N ARG A 77 -10.24 -26.64 -13.63
CA ARG A 77 -9.59 -26.23 -12.38
C ARG A 77 -8.17 -26.79 -12.32
N CYS A 78 -7.18 -25.91 -12.17
CA CYS A 78 -5.78 -26.24 -11.94
C CYS A 78 -5.41 -25.77 -10.53
N ALA A 79 -5.32 -26.68 -9.56
CA ALA A 79 -5.18 -26.27 -8.15
C ALA A 79 -4.32 -27.14 -7.26
N ASN A 80 -3.68 -26.54 -6.25
CA ASN A 80 -2.81 -27.23 -5.29
C ASN A 80 -1.64 -27.99 -5.94
N ASN A 81 -1.19 -27.57 -7.12
CA ASN A 81 0.00 -28.16 -7.74
C ASN A 81 1.25 -27.43 -7.27
N THR A 82 2.37 -28.15 -7.17
CA THR A 82 3.71 -27.57 -7.00
C THR A 82 4.46 -27.75 -8.31
N VAL A 83 4.86 -26.65 -8.94
CA VAL A 83 5.51 -26.63 -10.25
C VAL A 83 6.84 -25.88 -10.16
N TRP A 84 7.96 -26.52 -10.51
CA TRP A 84 9.26 -25.86 -10.38
C TRP A 84 10.35 -26.37 -11.30
N ASN A 85 11.42 -25.58 -11.45
CA ASN A 85 12.57 -25.92 -12.29
C ASN A 85 12.13 -26.24 -13.74
N ILE A 86 11.37 -25.32 -14.31
CA ILE A 86 10.82 -25.39 -15.67
C ILE A 86 11.61 -24.40 -16.53
N HIS A 87 12.48 -24.90 -17.41
CA HIS A 87 13.40 -24.07 -18.18
C HIS A 87 13.42 -24.48 -19.65
N SER A 88 12.97 -23.58 -20.53
CA SER A 88 13.12 -23.73 -21.96
C SER A 88 14.59 -23.68 -22.34
N VAL A 89 15.06 -24.75 -22.99
CA VAL A 89 16.40 -24.79 -23.60
C VAL A 89 16.49 -24.02 -24.93
N TYR A 90 15.39 -23.38 -25.35
CA TYR A 90 15.27 -22.74 -26.67
C TYR A 90 15.27 -21.20 -26.59
N ASP A 91 14.39 -20.64 -25.76
CA ASP A 91 14.09 -19.20 -25.69
C ASP A 91 14.01 -18.68 -24.24
N SER A 92 14.17 -19.59 -23.27
CA SER A 92 14.02 -19.30 -21.85
C SER A 92 12.65 -18.68 -21.50
N SER A 93 11.56 -19.05 -22.17
CA SER A 93 10.21 -18.54 -21.85
C SER A 93 9.23 -19.62 -21.38
N ALA A 94 9.73 -20.71 -20.80
CA ALA A 94 8.84 -21.76 -20.31
C ALA A 94 8.09 -21.33 -19.04
N ALA A 95 6.78 -21.16 -19.14
CA ALA A 95 5.94 -20.97 -17.96
C ALA A 95 5.81 -22.27 -17.16
N GLY A 96 5.81 -22.16 -15.83
CA GLY A 96 5.44 -23.27 -14.97
C GLY A 96 4.00 -23.70 -15.23
N ILE A 97 3.07 -22.74 -15.23
CA ILE A 97 1.68 -22.96 -15.64
C ILE A 97 1.33 -21.95 -16.73
N TYR A 98 0.90 -22.45 -17.87
CA TYR A 98 0.43 -21.66 -18.99
C TYR A 98 -1.05 -21.91 -19.29
N VAL A 99 -1.74 -20.85 -19.70
CA VAL A 99 -3.03 -20.95 -20.39
C VAL A 99 -2.85 -20.22 -21.72
N ASP A 100 -2.55 -20.94 -22.80
CA ASP A 100 -2.52 -20.36 -24.15
C ASP A 100 -3.93 -20.33 -24.77
N GLY A 101 -4.69 -19.27 -24.54
CA GLY A 101 -5.98 -19.08 -25.21
C GLY A 101 -7.12 -19.94 -24.68
N GLY A 102 -6.93 -20.68 -23.59
CA GLY A 102 -8.00 -21.33 -22.82
C GLY A 102 -8.99 -20.33 -22.20
N SER A 103 -10.16 -20.79 -21.76
CA SER A 103 -11.19 -19.91 -21.18
C SER A 103 -11.96 -20.51 -20.01
N ASN A 104 -12.46 -19.68 -19.10
CA ASN A 104 -13.21 -20.12 -17.91
C ASN A 104 -12.44 -21.17 -17.08
N ILE A 105 -11.15 -20.96 -16.84
CA ILE A 105 -10.31 -21.86 -16.03
C ILE A 105 -9.93 -21.15 -14.73
N THR A 106 -10.05 -21.89 -13.62
CA THR A 106 -9.57 -21.43 -12.31
C THR A 106 -8.18 -22.02 -12.04
N VAL A 107 -7.17 -21.15 -11.92
CA VAL A 107 -5.81 -21.49 -11.51
C VAL A 107 -5.62 -21.01 -10.07
N GLU A 108 -5.66 -21.91 -9.09
CA GLU A 108 -5.67 -21.50 -7.69
C GLU A 108 -4.85 -22.34 -6.73
N MET A 109 -4.32 -21.71 -5.68
CA MET A 109 -3.59 -22.42 -4.61
C MET A 109 -2.38 -23.24 -5.12
N ASN A 110 -1.82 -22.88 -6.28
CA ASN A 110 -0.60 -23.51 -6.79
C ASN A 110 0.63 -22.80 -6.22
N GLU A 111 1.74 -23.53 -6.12
CA GLU A 111 3.06 -23.00 -5.84
C GLU A 111 3.91 -23.13 -7.11
N VAL A 112 4.44 -22.02 -7.62
CA VAL A 112 5.26 -22.00 -8.84
C VAL A 112 6.55 -21.22 -8.64
N HIS A 113 7.69 -21.90 -8.79
CA HIS A 113 8.98 -21.30 -8.49
C HIS A 113 10.15 -21.80 -9.34
N HIS A 114 11.26 -21.05 -9.34
CA HIS A 114 12.51 -21.43 -10.02
C HIS A 114 12.28 -21.87 -11.48
N SER A 115 11.32 -21.24 -12.16
CA SER A 115 11.00 -21.49 -13.57
C SER A 115 11.33 -20.26 -14.40
N ASP A 116 11.42 -20.38 -15.73
CA ASP A 116 11.64 -19.21 -16.58
C ASP A 116 10.57 -18.14 -16.34
N VAL A 117 9.30 -18.54 -16.46
CA VAL A 117 8.12 -17.72 -16.14
C VAL A 117 7.29 -18.46 -15.09
N GLY A 118 6.69 -17.75 -14.14
CA GLY A 118 5.86 -18.38 -13.11
C GLY A 118 4.52 -18.89 -13.68
N ILE A 119 3.52 -18.02 -13.69
CA ILE A 119 2.21 -18.29 -14.29
C ILE A 119 1.99 -17.31 -15.44
N GLU A 120 1.60 -17.84 -16.60
CA GLU A 120 1.22 -17.03 -17.74
C GLU A 120 -0.22 -17.33 -18.16
N ILE A 121 -1.02 -16.28 -18.34
CA ILE A 121 -2.33 -16.35 -18.97
C ILE A 121 -2.22 -15.64 -20.31
N GLY A 122 -2.05 -16.41 -21.38
CA GLY A 122 -1.76 -15.90 -22.71
C GLY A 122 -2.92 -16.06 -23.68
N ALA A 123 -2.78 -15.42 -24.83
CA ALA A 123 -3.54 -15.73 -26.03
C ALA A 123 -2.66 -15.39 -27.23
N GLU A 124 -1.90 -16.36 -27.74
CA GLU A 124 -0.87 -16.08 -28.75
C GLU A 124 -1.42 -15.90 -30.17
N ASN A 125 -2.61 -16.46 -30.42
CA ASN A 125 -3.19 -16.51 -31.75
C ASN A 125 -4.08 -15.29 -32.04
N LYS A 126 -3.86 -14.61 -33.16
CA LYS A 126 -4.64 -13.42 -33.57
C LYS A 126 -6.14 -13.73 -33.59
N GLY A 127 -6.93 -12.90 -32.91
CA GLY A 127 -8.37 -13.07 -32.80
C GLY A 127 -8.82 -14.11 -31.76
N ARG A 128 -7.88 -14.80 -31.10
CA ARG A 128 -8.19 -15.65 -29.95
C ARG A 128 -8.41 -14.79 -28.71
N ILE A 129 -9.36 -15.21 -27.88
CA ILE A 129 -9.66 -14.59 -26.61
C ILE A 129 -9.52 -15.65 -25.52
N ALA A 130 -8.62 -15.40 -24.56
CA ALA A 130 -8.66 -16.03 -23.25
C ALA A 130 -9.54 -15.17 -22.34
N SER A 131 -10.54 -15.76 -21.69
CA SER A 131 -11.50 -14.98 -20.91
C SER A 131 -12.05 -15.73 -19.73
N GLN A 132 -12.60 -14.98 -18.77
CA GLN A 132 -13.20 -15.51 -17.54
C GLN A 132 -12.22 -16.35 -16.74
N MET A 133 -10.94 -15.98 -16.78
CA MET A 133 -9.90 -16.66 -16.00
C MET A 133 -9.99 -16.21 -14.55
N ILE A 134 -9.81 -17.14 -13.62
CA ILE A 134 -9.68 -16.83 -12.19
C ILE A 134 -8.32 -17.35 -11.75
N VAL A 135 -7.37 -16.44 -11.52
CA VAL A 135 -6.03 -16.77 -11.02
C VAL A 135 -5.94 -16.27 -9.59
N ARG A 136 -6.03 -17.17 -8.61
CA ARG A 136 -6.12 -16.73 -7.21
C ARG A 136 -5.37 -17.57 -6.19
N LYS A 137 -4.92 -16.92 -5.12
CA LYS A 137 -4.30 -17.61 -3.97
C LYS A 137 -3.09 -18.47 -4.36
N ASN A 138 -2.44 -18.20 -5.48
CA ASN A 138 -1.21 -18.89 -5.87
C ASN A 138 -0.02 -18.24 -5.15
N TYR A 139 1.01 -19.04 -4.86
CA TYR A 139 2.30 -18.58 -4.37
C TYR A 139 3.32 -18.68 -5.51
N ILE A 140 3.76 -17.53 -6.01
CA ILE A 140 4.60 -17.44 -7.21
C ILE A 140 5.90 -16.75 -6.82
N HIS A 141 7.01 -17.46 -6.81
CA HIS A 141 8.24 -16.89 -6.24
C HIS A 141 9.53 -17.40 -6.87
N ASP A 142 10.59 -16.61 -6.76
CA ASP A 142 11.94 -16.99 -7.20
C ASP A 142 12.01 -17.52 -8.65
N ASN A 143 11.13 -17.04 -9.54
CA ASN A 143 11.20 -17.34 -10.97
C ASN A 143 12.27 -16.48 -11.65
N ASP A 144 12.91 -17.04 -12.66
CA ASP A 144 14.02 -16.43 -13.39
C ASP A 144 13.60 -15.11 -14.04
N LYS A 145 12.39 -15.07 -14.61
CA LYS A 145 11.74 -13.88 -15.18
C LYS A 145 10.43 -13.59 -14.43
N VAL A 146 9.46 -12.98 -15.09
CA VAL A 146 8.19 -12.54 -14.50
C VAL A 146 7.48 -13.64 -13.71
N GLY A 147 6.91 -13.24 -12.56
CA GLY A 147 6.07 -14.12 -11.75
C GLY A 147 4.72 -14.38 -12.41
N LEU A 148 3.94 -13.33 -12.67
CA LEU A 148 2.63 -13.44 -13.30
C LEU A 148 2.57 -12.59 -14.57
N ALA A 149 2.38 -13.22 -15.72
CA ALA A 149 2.15 -12.55 -16.98
C ALA A 149 0.71 -12.75 -17.46
N PHE A 150 0.08 -11.71 -18.00
CA PHE A 150 -1.18 -11.89 -18.70
C PHE A 150 -1.40 -10.97 -19.90
N GLY A 151 -2.03 -11.56 -20.92
CA GLY A 151 -2.47 -10.91 -22.15
C GLY A 151 -1.75 -11.41 -23.41
N GLY A 152 -1.88 -10.67 -24.51
CA GLY A 152 -1.14 -10.97 -25.74
C GLY A 152 0.18 -10.20 -25.74
N TYR A 153 1.31 -10.83 -26.06
CA TYR A 153 2.60 -10.16 -26.00
C TYR A 153 2.75 -8.97 -26.97
N ASP A 154 1.87 -8.83 -27.97
CA ASP A 154 1.73 -7.63 -28.79
C ASP A 154 0.31 -7.48 -29.39
N GLN A 155 0.03 -6.33 -30.01
CA GLN A 155 -1.28 -5.98 -30.60
C GLN A 155 -1.75 -6.85 -31.79
N ASN A 156 -0.88 -7.68 -32.34
CA ASN A 156 -1.19 -8.62 -33.42
C ASN A 156 -1.60 -10.00 -32.90
N ARG A 157 -1.54 -10.22 -31.57
CA ARG A 157 -1.87 -11.48 -30.90
C ARG A 157 -3.32 -11.49 -30.39
N GLY A 158 -3.68 -12.57 -29.72
CA GLY A 158 -4.95 -12.70 -29.02
C GLY A 158 -4.98 -11.84 -27.76
N ARG A 159 -6.11 -11.86 -27.05
CA ARG A 159 -6.35 -10.98 -25.91
C ARG A 159 -6.81 -11.73 -24.67
N VAL A 160 -6.35 -11.32 -23.49
CA VAL A 160 -6.93 -11.74 -22.21
C VAL A 160 -7.93 -10.70 -21.74
N ILE A 161 -9.18 -11.13 -21.52
CA ILE A 161 -10.27 -10.23 -21.14
C ILE A 161 -11.13 -10.75 -19.98
N ASN A 162 -11.81 -9.84 -19.27
CA ASN A 162 -12.83 -10.17 -18.28
C ASN A 162 -12.38 -11.23 -17.26
N SER A 163 -11.13 -11.12 -16.80
CA SER A 163 -10.48 -12.09 -15.91
C SER A 163 -10.09 -11.47 -14.58
N LEU A 164 -9.96 -12.31 -13.56
CA LEU A 164 -9.70 -11.94 -12.17
C LEU A 164 -8.38 -12.54 -11.69
N PHE A 165 -7.49 -11.69 -11.19
CA PHE A 165 -6.20 -12.05 -10.62
C PHE A 165 -6.16 -11.58 -9.17
N GLU A 166 -6.51 -12.45 -8.22
CA GLU A 166 -6.76 -12.04 -6.83
C GLU A 166 -6.02 -12.83 -5.74
N ALA A 167 -5.65 -12.16 -4.66
CA ALA A 167 -5.09 -12.80 -3.46
C ALA A 167 -3.88 -13.71 -3.71
N ASN A 168 -3.15 -13.50 -4.80
CA ASN A 168 -1.89 -14.20 -5.07
C ASN A 168 -0.76 -13.57 -4.24
N ARG A 169 0.25 -14.37 -3.91
CA ARG A 169 1.48 -13.94 -3.26
C ARG A 169 2.62 -14.06 -4.26
N LEU A 170 3.15 -12.93 -4.73
CA LEU A 170 4.24 -12.83 -5.68
C LEU A 170 5.48 -12.32 -4.97
N GLU A 171 6.55 -13.12 -4.90
CA GLU A 171 7.77 -12.74 -4.19
C GLU A 171 9.05 -13.05 -4.95
N TYR A 172 9.90 -12.05 -5.11
CA TYR A 172 11.27 -12.18 -5.60
C TYR A 172 11.39 -12.82 -6.99
N ASN A 173 10.38 -12.63 -7.83
CA ASN A 173 10.45 -13.03 -9.23
C ASN A 173 11.33 -12.06 -10.04
N ASP A 174 11.63 -12.47 -11.27
CA ASP A 174 12.58 -11.83 -12.15
C ASP A 174 13.99 -11.78 -11.51
N VAL A 175 14.45 -12.96 -11.09
CA VAL A 175 15.77 -13.19 -10.49
C VAL A 175 16.90 -12.85 -11.48
N LYS A 176 16.72 -13.14 -12.77
CA LYS A 176 17.69 -12.84 -13.84
C LYS A 176 17.75 -11.38 -14.26
N ARG A 177 16.87 -10.55 -13.72
CA ARG A 177 16.86 -9.11 -13.92
C ARG A 177 16.56 -8.67 -15.36
N THR A 178 15.54 -9.25 -15.97
CA THR A 178 15.10 -8.94 -17.33
C THR A 178 14.37 -7.60 -17.44
N GLY A 179 13.96 -7.01 -16.32
CA GLY A 179 13.19 -5.77 -16.27
C GLY A 179 11.68 -5.98 -16.28
N SER A 180 11.23 -7.23 -16.19
CA SER A 180 9.81 -7.61 -16.22
C SER A 180 9.15 -7.48 -14.84
N GLY A 181 9.91 -7.73 -13.76
CA GLY A 181 9.42 -7.62 -12.39
C GLY A 181 8.43 -8.73 -11.98
N GLU A 182 7.53 -8.42 -11.05
CA GLU A 182 6.59 -9.41 -10.50
C GLU A 182 5.40 -9.69 -11.41
N ILE A 183 4.85 -8.65 -12.05
CA ILE A 183 3.65 -8.73 -12.90
C ILE A 183 3.92 -8.08 -14.26
N VAL A 184 3.56 -8.76 -15.35
CA VAL A 184 3.55 -8.22 -16.72
C VAL A 184 2.13 -8.19 -17.27
N VAL A 185 1.76 -7.07 -17.89
CA VAL A 185 0.50 -6.93 -18.63
C VAL A 185 0.75 -6.41 -20.04
N SER A 186 0.36 -7.21 -21.03
CA SER A 186 0.51 -6.86 -22.45
C SER A 186 -0.78 -7.14 -23.21
N TYR A 187 -1.26 -6.20 -24.02
CA TYR A 187 -2.51 -6.33 -24.79
C TYR A 187 -3.67 -7.04 -24.04
N ALA A 188 -4.05 -6.52 -22.87
CA ALA A 188 -5.15 -7.09 -22.04
C ALA A 188 -6.34 -6.11 -21.94
N PHE A 189 -7.57 -6.60 -21.70
CA PHE A 189 -8.76 -5.73 -21.57
C PHE A 189 -9.66 -6.08 -20.40
N ASN A 190 -10.10 -5.08 -19.63
CA ASN A 190 -11.20 -5.23 -18.67
C ASN A 190 -10.96 -6.38 -17.67
N ASN A 191 -9.73 -6.49 -17.18
CA ASN A 191 -9.36 -7.45 -16.14
C ASN A 191 -9.26 -6.76 -14.78
N SER A 192 -9.44 -7.53 -13.72
CA SER A 192 -9.29 -7.04 -12.34
C SER A 192 -8.13 -7.75 -11.68
N VAL A 193 -7.21 -6.97 -11.11
CA VAL A 193 -6.05 -7.45 -10.37
C VAL A 193 -6.17 -6.90 -8.96
N ASN A 194 -6.55 -7.74 -8.00
CA ASN A 194 -7.01 -7.28 -6.69
C ASN A 194 -6.35 -8.00 -5.52
N SER A 195 -6.05 -7.29 -4.42
CA SER A 195 -5.67 -7.94 -3.15
C SER A 195 -4.46 -8.88 -3.22
N ASN A 196 -3.55 -8.73 -4.18
CA ASN A 196 -2.33 -9.53 -4.23
C ASN A 196 -1.29 -8.93 -3.26
N ILE A 197 -0.42 -9.80 -2.75
CA ILE A 197 0.77 -9.43 -2.00
C ILE A 197 1.94 -9.50 -2.96
N VAL A 198 2.60 -8.38 -3.21
CA VAL A 198 3.66 -8.28 -4.22
C VAL A 198 4.95 -7.77 -3.59
N LYS A 199 6.00 -8.59 -3.63
CA LYS A 199 7.30 -8.32 -3.04
C LYS A 199 8.39 -8.45 -4.10
N PRO A 200 8.76 -7.35 -4.78
CA PRO A 200 9.72 -7.39 -5.88
C PRO A 200 11.10 -7.92 -5.46
N SER A 201 11.80 -8.51 -6.43
CA SER A 201 13.24 -8.77 -6.33
C SER A 201 14.07 -7.49 -6.16
N THR A 202 15.39 -7.63 -6.12
CA THR A 202 16.31 -6.48 -5.92
C THR A 202 16.22 -5.40 -6.99
N GLN A 203 15.58 -5.69 -8.13
CA GLN A 203 15.29 -4.69 -9.17
C GLN A 203 14.19 -3.71 -8.77
N ASN A 204 13.36 -4.07 -7.79
CA ASN A 204 12.28 -3.24 -7.28
C ASN A 204 11.20 -2.90 -8.34
N ILE A 205 10.97 -3.80 -9.30
CA ILE A 205 9.94 -3.68 -10.34
C ILE A 205 8.75 -4.56 -9.94
N ILE A 206 7.61 -3.92 -9.68
CA ILE A 206 6.36 -4.58 -9.28
C ILE A 206 5.52 -4.95 -10.50
N LEU A 207 5.35 -3.99 -11.42
CA LEU A 207 4.47 -4.11 -12.57
C LEU A 207 5.18 -3.51 -13.78
N TYR A 208 5.25 -4.29 -14.85
CA TYR A 208 5.54 -3.81 -16.19
C TYR A 208 4.26 -3.88 -17.03
N ALA A 209 3.77 -2.72 -17.47
CA ALA A 209 2.63 -2.63 -18.37
C ALA A 209 3.11 -2.19 -19.75
N ASP A 210 2.96 -3.08 -20.74
CA ASP A 210 3.30 -2.74 -22.12
C ASP A 210 2.31 -1.68 -22.65
N PRO A 211 2.78 -0.57 -23.25
CA PRO A 211 1.92 0.47 -23.81
C PRO A 211 1.06 0.00 -24.99
N SER A 212 1.31 -1.19 -25.56
CA SER A 212 0.58 -1.72 -26.71
C SER A 212 -0.82 -2.23 -26.35
N GLY A 213 -1.75 -1.30 -26.13
CA GLY A 213 -3.19 -1.55 -26.18
C GLY A 213 -3.81 -2.23 -24.96
N SER A 214 -3.08 -2.33 -23.83
CA SER A 214 -3.65 -2.71 -22.53
C SER A 214 -4.61 -1.63 -22.02
N LEU A 215 -5.90 -1.95 -21.90
CA LEU A 215 -6.96 -0.97 -21.57
C LEU A 215 -7.90 -1.51 -20.50
N ASN A 216 -8.38 -0.63 -19.62
CA ASN A 216 -9.37 -0.95 -18.57
C ASN A 216 -8.99 -2.12 -17.64
N ASN A 217 -7.69 -2.39 -17.46
CA ASN A 217 -7.25 -3.34 -16.45
C ASN A 217 -7.15 -2.58 -15.12
N VAL A 218 -7.90 -3.01 -14.11
CA VAL A 218 -8.00 -2.34 -12.82
C VAL A 218 -7.10 -3.04 -11.82
N PHE A 219 -6.19 -2.28 -11.20
CA PHE A 219 -5.34 -2.74 -10.10
C PHE A 219 -5.79 -2.09 -8.80
N ASP A 220 -6.33 -2.86 -7.86
CA ASP A 220 -6.90 -2.32 -6.61
C ASP A 220 -6.50 -3.16 -5.38
N TRP A 221 -6.51 -2.55 -4.19
CA TRP A 221 -6.23 -3.19 -2.88
C TRP A 221 -4.93 -4.00 -2.80
N GLN A 222 -3.90 -3.61 -3.56
CA GLN A 222 -2.63 -4.32 -3.59
C GLN A 222 -1.75 -4.00 -2.37
N ILE A 223 -1.08 -5.01 -1.80
CA ILE A 223 -0.06 -4.80 -0.76
C ILE A 223 1.32 -4.93 -1.41
N TYR A 224 2.01 -3.80 -1.56
CA TYR A 224 3.34 -3.73 -2.15
C TYR A 224 4.45 -3.67 -1.09
N TYR A 225 5.40 -4.61 -1.15
CA TYR A 225 6.60 -4.59 -0.33
C TYR A 225 7.77 -3.98 -1.10
N GLN A 226 7.80 -2.65 -1.20
CA GLN A 226 8.96 -1.99 -1.77
C GLN A 226 10.13 -2.03 -0.78
N LYS A 227 11.32 -2.46 -1.20
CA LYS A 227 12.54 -2.13 -0.44
C LYS A 227 12.55 -0.61 -0.36
N ARG A 228 12.59 -0.04 0.86
CA ARG A 228 12.79 1.41 1.03
C ARG A 228 13.94 1.79 0.12
N VAL A 229 13.64 2.47 -0.99
CA VAL A 229 14.67 3.15 -1.76
C VAL A 229 15.23 4.10 -0.73
N LYS A 230 16.50 3.92 -0.37
CA LYS A 230 17.24 4.96 0.32
C LYS A 230 17.12 6.12 -0.64
N ALA A 231 16.21 7.06 -0.35
CA ALA A 231 16.18 8.30 -1.09
C ALA A 231 17.63 8.78 -1.17
N ILE A 232 18.00 9.47 -2.23
CA ILE A 232 19.13 10.39 -2.09
C ILE A 232 18.66 11.39 -1.03
N GLU A 233 18.83 11.02 0.24
CA GLU A 233 18.62 11.88 1.37
C GLU A 233 19.72 12.93 1.16
N ASN A 234 19.33 14.09 0.64
CA ASN A 234 19.75 15.29 1.35
C ASN A 234 19.36 15.00 2.79
N ALA A 235 20.33 14.56 3.62
CA ALA A 235 20.08 14.11 4.98
C ALA A 235 19.07 15.06 5.60
N ALA A 236 17.86 14.57 5.86
CA ALA A 236 16.77 15.42 6.33
C ALA A 236 17.29 16.18 7.54
N GLN A 237 17.38 17.50 7.42
CA GLN A 237 18.07 18.32 8.42
C GLN A 237 17.44 18.02 9.78
N SER A 238 18.26 17.61 10.74
CA SER A 238 17.80 17.39 12.11
C SER A 238 17.98 18.68 12.89
N TYR A 239 16.95 19.04 13.65
CA TYR A 239 16.98 20.12 14.62
C TYR A 239 16.73 19.56 16.02
N TYR A 240 17.26 20.25 17.03
CA TYR A 240 17.19 19.83 18.43
C TYR A 240 16.68 20.98 19.29
N VAL A 241 15.77 20.68 20.20
CA VAL A 241 15.26 21.58 21.23
C VAL A 241 15.52 20.96 22.59
N THR A 242 16.09 21.70 23.54
CA THR A 242 16.29 21.22 24.93
C THR A 242 16.06 22.35 25.92
N ILE A 243 15.65 22.03 27.15
CA ILE A 243 15.46 23.03 28.22
C ILE A 243 16.72 23.84 28.56
N SER A 244 17.91 23.28 28.31
CA SER A 244 19.21 23.92 28.50
C SER A 244 19.76 24.59 27.24
N GLY A 245 19.02 24.55 26.13
CA GLY A 245 19.42 25.12 24.84
C GLY A 245 19.43 26.64 24.83
N ASN A 246 19.75 27.21 23.66
CA ASN A 246 19.74 28.65 23.41
C ASN A 246 19.15 28.94 22.02
N ASP A 247 18.16 29.82 21.92
CA ASP A 247 17.52 30.16 20.64
C ASP A 247 18.39 31.00 19.69
N GLY A 248 19.56 31.46 20.16
CA GLY A 248 20.63 31.99 19.31
C GLY A 248 21.43 30.93 18.56
N ASN A 249 21.29 29.65 18.94
CA ASN A 249 21.96 28.53 18.28
C ASN A 249 21.35 28.22 16.90
N LEU A 250 22.05 27.39 16.12
CA LEU A 250 21.56 26.87 14.85
C LEU A 250 20.59 25.70 15.02
N GLY A 251 20.60 25.02 16.18
CA GLY A 251 19.71 23.92 16.47
C GLY A 251 20.12 22.60 15.81
N THR A 252 21.24 22.52 15.09
CA THR A 252 21.58 21.39 14.20
C THR A 252 22.24 20.19 14.92
N THR A 253 22.58 20.34 16.20
CA THR A 253 23.08 19.26 17.07
C THR A 253 22.48 19.40 18.47
N GLN A 254 22.52 18.35 19.29
CA GLN A 254 22.03 18.43 20.68
C GLN A 254 22.81 19.45 21.53
N SER A 255 24.13 19.54 21.36
CA SER A 255 24.96 20.53 22.07
C SER A 255 24.73 21.97 21.59
N ASN A 256 24.16 22.14 20.40
CA ASN A 256 23.77 23.41 19.81
C ASN A 256 22.23 23.53 19.70
N ALA A 257 21.49 22.88 20.59
CA ALA A 257 20.02 22.87 20.54
C ALA A 257 19.44 24.27 20.75
N TRP A 258 18.28 24.53 20.14
CA TRP A 258 17.40 25.62 20.52
C TRP A 258 16.84 25.41 21.92
N ARG A 259 16.40 26.49 22.56
CA ARG A 259 15.79 26.45 23.88
C ARG A 259 14.29 26.18 23.80
N THR A 260 13.62 26.77 22.82
CA THR A 260 12.16 26.78 22.73
C THR A 260 11.64 25.94 21.57
N ILE A 261 10.47 25.35 21.77
CA ILE A 261 9.73 24.68 20.69
C ILE A 261 9.24 25.74 19.69
N GLN A 262 8.89 26.95 20.16
CA GLN A 262 8.54 28.06 19.30
C GLN A 262 9.65 28.41 18.29
N LYS A 263 10.93 28.39 18.69
CA LYS A 263 12.05 28.62 17.77
C LYS A 263 12.04 27.61 16.62
N ALA A 264 11.81 26.33 16.93
CA ALA A 264 11.69 25.29 15.92
C ALA A 264 10.47 25.49 15.02
N ALA A 265 9.32 25.81 15.60
CA ALA A 265 8.09 26.13 14.90
C ALA A 265 8.18 27.35 13.97
N SER A 266 9.23 28.17 14.11
CA SER A 266 9.53 29.32 13.25
C SER A 266 10.67 29.10 12.25
N LYS A 267 11.50 28.06 12.40
CA LYS A 267 12.76 27.91 11.64
C LYS A 267 13.00 26.56 10.99
N ALA A 268 12.31 25.51 11.42
CA ALA A 268 12.46 24.19 10.81
C ALA A 268 12.11 24.24 9.31
N THR A 269 12.83 23.46 8.51
CA THR A 269 12.71 23.45 7.05
C THR A 269 11.92 22.23 6.57
N PRO A 270 11.28 22.28 5.38
CA PRO A 270 10.52 21.14 4.86
C PRO A 270 11.31 19.81 4.88
N GLY A 271 10.66 18.72 5.26
CA GLY A 271 11.28 17.40 5.41
C GLY A 271 12.14 17.20 6.67
N SER A 272 12.42 18.25 7.45
CA SER A 272 13.24 18.16 8.66
C SER A 272 12.56 17.40 9.81
N THR A 273 13.37 16.91 10.74
CA THR A 273 12.90 16.37 12.03
C THR A 273 13.42 17.24 13.17
N VAL A 274 12.51 17.70 14.03
CA VAL A 274 12.77 18.43 15.27
C VAL A 274 12.67 17.45 16.43
N TYR A 275 13.81 17.13 17.05
CA TYR A 275 13.89 16.31 18.25
C TYR A 275 13.83 17.19 19.51
N ILE A 276 12.82 16.95 20.34
CA ILE A 276 12.56 17.73 21.55
C ILE A 276 13.01 16.91 22.76
N GLY A 277 14.02 17.40 23.46
CA GLY A 277 14.61 16.79 24.65
C GLY A 277 13.64 16.74 25.84
N PRO A 278 13.82 15.78 26.76
CA PRO A 278 13.03 15.69 27.98
C PRO A 278 12.96 17.02 28.75
N GLY A 279 11.80 17.28 29.35
CA GLY A 279 11.58 18.47 30.18
C GLY A 279 10.18 19.05 29.97
N THR A 280 9.87 20.06 30.77
CA THR A 280 8.62 20.83 30.68
C THR A 280 8.87 22.18 30.01
N TYR A 281 8.21 22.40 28.89
CA TYR A 281 8.23 23.62 28.10
C TYR A 281 6.93 24.39 28.38
N TYR A 282 7.06 25.50 29.11
CA TYR A 282 5.92 26.38 29.40
C TYR A 282 5.70 27.33 28.23
N GLU A 283 5.11 26.82 27.15
CA GLU A 283 4.96 27.52 25.87
C GLU A 283 3.53 27.39 25.32
N THR A 284 3.11 28.42 24.59
CA THR A 284 2.05 28.37 23.59
C THR A 284 2.70 28.49 22.22
N VAL A 285 2.67 27.44 21.42
CA VAL A 285 3.46 27.29 20.19
C VAL A 285 2.60 27.60 18.97
N THR A 286 2.96 28.65 18.24
CA THR A 286 2.40 28.94 16.91
C THR A 286 3.27 28.34 15.82
N ILE A 287 2.70 27.46 15.00
CA ILE A 287 3.39 26.85 13.87
C ILE A 287 3.41 27.82 12.69
N LEU A 288 4.60 28.31 12.33
CA LEU A 288 4.82 29.20 11.19
C LEU A 288 5.39 28.48 9.97
N VAL A 289 6.02 27.33 10.19
CA VAL A 289 6.63 26.47 9.17
C VAL A 289 5.63 25.45 8.59
N GLN A 290 5.98 24.85 7.46
CA GLN A 290 5.25 23.72 6.88
C GLN A 290 6.19 22.88 6.01
N GLY A 291 5.86 21.61 5.82
CA GLY A 291 6.51 20.77 4.82
C GLY A 291 6.00 21.04 3.40
N ASN A 292 6.33 20.14 2.48
CA ASN A 292 5.80 20.15 1.12
C ASN A 292 5.82 18.74 0.51
N ALA A 293 5.19 18.57 -0.66
CA ALA A 293 5.12 17.27 -1.33
C ALA A 293 6.49 16.70 -1.72
N THR A 294 7.47 17.57 -2.05
CA THR A 294 8.79 17.15 -2.53
C THR A 294 9.70 16.68 -1.39
N SER A 295 9.78 17.45 -0.30
CA SER A 295 10.67 17.19 0.84
C SER A 295 9.99 16.37 1.94
N GLY A 296 8.65 16.31 1.94
CA GLY A 296 7.86 15.66 2.98
C GLY A 296 7.53 16.55 4.18
N PRO A 297 6.92 15.97 5.23
CA PRO A 297 6.46 16.71 6.39
C PRO A 297 7.60 17.14 7.31
N ILE A 298 7.41 18.25 8.02
CA ILE A 298 8.23 18.58 9.19
C ILE A 298 7.72 17.75 10.37
N THR A 299 8.61 16.99 11.01
CA THR A 299 8.24 16.12 12.14
C THR A 299 8.73 16.71 13.46
N PHE A 300 7.83 16.99 14.39
CA PHE A 300 8.14 17.33 15.79
C PHE A 300 7.97 16.08 16.64
N THR A 301 9.05 15.61 17.28
CA THR A 301 9.04 14.36 18.05
C THR A 301 9.91 14.42 19.29
N SER A 302 9.66 13.56 20.26
CA SER A 302 10.54 13.36 21.41
C SER A 302 11.95 12.94 20.95
N LEU A 303 12.98 13.53 21.55
CA LEU A 303 14.37 13.09 21.38
C LEU A 303 14.59 11.66 21.91
N ASN A 304 13.92 11.31 23.02
CA ASN A 304 13.92 9.97 23.58
C ASN A 304 12.52 9.35 23.43
N PRO A 305 12.34 8.24 22.69
CA PRO A 305 11.03 7.65 22.45
C PRO A 305 10.31 7.17 23.73
N ASN A 306 11.05 6.94 24.82
CA ASN A 306 10.48 6.51 26.10
C ASN A 306 10.14 7.67 27.04
N ILE A 307 10.48 8.91 26.68
CA ILE A 307 10.26 10.09 27.53
C ILE A 307 9.60 11.19 26.70
N ARG A 308 8.33 11.48 27.01
CA ARG A 308 7.59 12.56 26.36
C ARG A 308 8.07 13.91 26.90
N PRO A 309 8.52 14.85 26.04
CA PRO A 309 8.61 16.24 26.43
C PRO A 309 7.20 16.79 26.67
N ILE A 310 7.07 17.64 27.69
CA ILE A 310 5.77 18.17 28.14
C ILE A 310 5.65 19.61 27.66
N ILE A 311 4.63 19.91 26.85
CA ILE A 311 4.21 21.27 26.55
C ILE A 311 3.11 21.63 27.56
N SER A 312 3.39 22.58 28.44
CA SER A 312 2.51 22.89 29.56
C SER A 312 1.91 24.28 29.49
N GLY A 313 0.59 24.35 29.59
CA GLY A 313 -0.19 25.58 29.65
C GLY A 313 -0.20 26.28 31.00
N ALA A 314 0.50 25.75 32.02
CA ALA A 314 0.41 26.24 33.39
C ALA A 314 0.86 27.71 33.56
N ARG A 315 1.52 28.28 32.55
CA ARG A 315 1.96 29.68 32.48
C ARG A 315 1.52 30.39 31.19
N ALA A 316 0.55 29.81 30.48
CA ALA A 316 0.08 30.35 29.21
C ALA A 316 -0.67 31.66 29.43
N THR A 317 -0.20 32.74 28.79
CA THR A 317 -0.82 34.07 28.86
C THR A 317 -1.01 34.70 27.47
N VAL A 318 -0.51 34.06 26.42
CA VAL A 318 -0.47 34.60 25.05
C VAL A 318 -1.46 33.85 24.17
N ALA A 319 -2.55 34.52 23.79
CA ALA A 319 -3.53 33.98 22.86
C ALA A 319 -2.97 33.86 21.43
N SER A 320 -3.50 32.90 20.67
CA SER A 320 -3.32 32.74 19.23
C SER A 320 -4.05 33.83 18.44
N SER A 321 -3.81 33.91 17.13
CA SER A 321 -4.38 34.95 16.26
C SER A 321 -5.90 34.93 16.17
N ASP A 322 -6.54 33.80 16.48
CA ASP A 322 -8.01 33.69 16.55
C ASP A 322 -8.60 34.08 17.92
N GLY A 323 -7.79 34.63 18.81
CA GLY A 323 -8.20 35.09 20.15
C GLY A 323 -8.31 33.98 21.20
N THR A 324 -7.95 32.75 20.85
CA THR A 324 -8.03 31.58 21.76
C THR A 324 -6.66 31.21 22.32
N LEU A 325 -6.62 30.58 23.50
CA LEU A 325 -5.34 30.18 24.11
C LEU A 325 -5.02 28.73 23.74
N ASN A 326 -3.90 28.44 23.10
CA ASN A 326 -3.60 27.07 22.64
C ASN A 326 -2.16 26.64 22.91
N LEU A 327 -1.94 25.37 23.24
CA LEU A 327 -0.56 24.86 23.40
C LEU A 327 0.13 24.70 22.04
N ILE A 328 -0.59 24.20 21.04
CA ILE A 328 -0.16 24.21 19.64
C ILE A 328 -1.26 24.83 18.79
N TYR A 329 -0.92 25.88 18.05
CA TYR A 329 -1.80 26.56 17.11
C TYR A 329 -1.22 26.51 15.70
N MET A 330 -2.06 26.16 14.72
CA MET A 330 -1.69 26.24 13.31
C MET A 330 -2.86 26.67 12.44
N GLU A 331 -2.59 27.59 11.52
CA GLU A 331 -3.57 28.11 10.56
C GLU A 331 -3.04 27.95 9.14
N ASN A 332 -3.86 27.37 8.26
CA ASN A 332 -3.55 27.17 6.83
C ASN A 332 -2.21 26.46 6.57
N LYS A 333 -1.82 25.51 7.44
CA LYS A 333 -0.58 24.73 7.31
C LYS A 333 -0.82 23.34 6.71
N SER A 334 0.20 22.81 6.04
CA SER A 334 0.20 21.46 5.46
C SER A 334 1.49 20.70 5.83
N TYR A 335 1.51 19.38 5.64
CA TYR A 335 2.72 18.55 5.76
C TYR A 335 3.44 18.74 7.12
N LEU A 336 2.73 18.46 8.21
CA LEU A 336 3.27 18.51 9.57
C LEU A 336 2.94 17.22 10.30
N ARG A 337 3.88 16.76 11.14
CA ARG A 337 3.70 15.58 11.97
C ARG A 337 4.11 15.90 13.41
N PHE A 338 3.25 15.59 14.37
CA PHE A 338 3.54 15.67 15.81
C PHE A 338 3.48 14.27 16.40
N VAL A 339 4.57 13.82 17.03
CA VAL A 339 4.72 12.44 17.51
C VAL A 339 5.25 12.41 18.93
N ASN A 340 4.65 11.56 19.78
CA ASN A 340 5.20 11.24 21.10
C ASN A 340 5.45 12.45 22.01
N LEU A 341 4.50 13.38 22.05
CA LEU A 341 4.54 14.57 22.92
C LEU A 341 3.46 14.45 24.01
N GLU A 342 3.66 15.17 25.11
CA GLU A 342 2.65 15.39 26.15
C GLU A 342 2.21 16.86 26.14
N LEU A 343 0.91 17.10 26.20
CA LEU A 343 0.31 18.44 26.19
C LEU A 343 -0.65 18.55 27.38
N THR A 344 -0.41 19.49 28.31
CA THR A 344 -1.17 19.50 29.57
C THR A 344 -1.30 20.84 30.28
N ASN A 345 -2.15 20.87 31.30
CA ASN A 345 -2.34 21.96 32.26
C ASN A 345 -2.69 23.30 31.62
N LEU A 346 -3.60 23.30 30.64
CA LEU A 346 -4.12 24.54 30.06
C LEU A 346 -5.51 24.82 30.60
N THR A 347 -5.74 26.01 31.13
CA THR A 347 -7.06 26.44 31.62
C THR A 347 -7.38 27.82 31.08
N ASN A 348 -8.47 27.95 30.35
CA ASN A 348 -8.98 29.22 29.84
C ASN A 348 -10.47 29.08 29.48
N THR A 349 -11.18 30.19 29.30
CA THR A 349 -12.58 30.16 28.81
C THR A 349 -12.71 29.46 27.45
N GLU A 350 -11.79 29.76 26.53
CA GLU A 350 -11.69 29.14 25.21
C GLU A 350 -10.23 28.76 24.95
N CYS A 351 -9.97 27.46 24.81
CA CYS A 351 -8.63 26.95 24.57
C CYS A 351 -8.59 25.62 23.86
N SER A 352 -7.41 25.24 23.39
CA SER A 352 -7.18 23.87 22.96
C SER A 352 -5.77 23.37 23.27
N GLY A 353 -5.64 22.06 23.45
CA GLY A 353 -4.33 21.42 23.42
C GLY A 353 -3.69 21.63 22.05
N ILE A 354 -4.39 21.23 21.00
CA ILE A 354 -4.01 21.49 19.59
C ILE A 354 -5.17 22.13 18.86
N ARG A 355 -4.95 23.28 18.23
CA ARG A 355 -5.93 23.98 17.40
C ARG A 355 -5.44 24.13 15.98
N ILE A 356 -6.21 23.59 15.04
CA ILE A 356 -5.94 23.58 13.60
C ILE A 356 -7.07 24.33 12.91
N ILE A 357 -6.75 25.45 12.26
CA ILE A 357 -7.73 26.28 11.56
C ILE A 357 -7.41 26.36 10.06
N GLY A 358 -8.46 26.35 9.23
CA GLY A 358 -8.37 26.59 7.79
C GLY A 358 -7.89 25.38 6.98
N GLY A 359 -7.81 25.58 5.66
CA GLY A 359 -7.49 24.53 4.68
C GLY A 359 -6.02 24.09 4.71
N GLY A 360 -5.72 23.00 4.02
CA GLY A 360 -4.38 22.42 3.95
C GLY A 360 -4.42 20.90 3.97
N THR A 361 -3.28 20.26 3.70
CA THR A 361 -3.22 18.80 3.55
C THR A 361 -2.16 18.13 4.42
N GLN A 362 -2.28 16.83 4.67
CA GLN A 362 -1.24 16.00 5.27
C GLN A 362 -0.77 16.48 6.66
N ILE A 363 -1.70 16.55 7.62
CA ILE A 363 -1.37 16.77 9.03
C ILE A 363 -1.53 15.46 9.79
N GLU A 364 -0.53 15.12 10.59
CA GLU A 364 -0.51 13.89 11.39
C GLU A 364 -0.28 14.19 12.87
N LEU A 365 -1.21 13.75 13.71
CA LEU A 365 -1.10 13.75 15.18
C LEU A 365 -1.02 12.30 15.63
N ARG A 366 0.16 11.86 16.10
CA ARG A 366 0.41 10.45 16.40
C ARG A 366 0.94 10.23 17.80
N ASN A 367 0.37 9.26 18.50
CA ASN A 367 0.88 8.87 19.82
C ASN A 367 1.07 10.10 20.72
N LEU A 368 0.07 10.97 20.83
CA LEU A 368 0.10 12.13 21.73
C LEU A 368 -0.59 11.80 23.05
N LEU A 369 -0.10 12.37 24.15
CA LEU A 369 -0.77 12.34 25.45
C LEU A 369 -1.30 13.74 25.75
N ILE A 370 -2.61 13.95 25.74
CA ILE A 370 -3.21 15.26 25.96
C ILE A 370 -4.18 15.19 27.14
N HIS A 371 -3.95 16.00 28.16
CA HIS A 371 -4.76 15.93 29.38
C HIS A 371 -4.82 17.23 30.17
N HIS A 372 -5.80 17.39 31.06
CA HIS A 372 -5.99 18.60 31.85
C HIS A 372 -6.09 19.89 31.00
N ILE A 373 -6.80 19.80 29.88
CA ILE A 373 -7.24 20.96 29.09
C ILE A 373 -8.63 21.34 29.60
N ARG A 374 -8.79 22.52 30.20
CA ARG A 374 -9.98 22.87 30.99
C ARG A 374 -10.60 24.20 30.61
N GLY A 375 -11.92 24.15 30.39
CA GLY A 375 -12.76 25.27 29.97
C GLY A 375 -13.52 25.87 31.14
N GLY A 376 -14.14 27.03 30.92
CA GLY A 376 -15.04 27.65 31.88
C GLY A 376 -16.21 28.35 31.21
N GLY A 377 -17.44 28.05 31.65
CA GLY A 377 -18.66 28.77 31.25
C GLY A 377 -19.39 28.21 30.03
N GLN A 378 -20.53 28.84 29.69
CA GLN A 378 -21.44 28.44 28.60
C GLN A 378 -21.02 28.96 27.22
N THR A 379 -20.09 29.91 27.16
CA THR A 379 -19.73 30.66 25.93
C THR A 379 -18.35 30.30 25.36
N GLY A 380 -17.69 29.28 25.90
CA GLY A 380 -16.38 28.81 25.45
C GLY A 380 -16.19 27.31 25.67
N GLY A 381 -15.17 26.75 25.05
CA GLY A 381 -14.80 25.33 25.09
C GLY A 381 -13.30 25.11 25.23
N ALA A 382 -12.94 23.99 25.86
CA ALA A 382 -11.54 23.60 26.06
C ALA A 382 -11.25 22.21 25.53
N MET A 383 -11.03 22.15 24.23
CA MET A 383 -10.91 20.92 23.48
C MET A 383 -9.47 20.39 23.54
N ALA A 384 -9.28 19.08 23.63
CA ALA A 384 -7.93 18.52 23.53
C ALA A 384 -7.36 18.72 22.12
N ILE A 385 -8.18 18.45 21.09
CA ILE A 385 -7.85 18.67 19.67
C ILE A 385 -9.05 19.31 18.96
N THR A 386 -8.81 20.44 18.29
CA THR A 386 -9.81 21.17 17.51
C THR A 386 -9.34 21.31 16.06
N VAL A 387 -10.19 20.94 15.09
CA VAL A 387 -9.93 21.16 13.67
C VAL A 387 -11.13 21.85 13.02
N TYR A 388 -11.00 23.15 12.75
CA TYR A 388 -12.08 23.93 12.14
C TYR A 388 -11.69 24.45 10.77
N ASN A 389 -12.55 24.21 9.78
CA ASN A 389 -12.39 24.80 8.47
C ASN A 389 -13.70 25.39 7.94
N LYS A 390 -13.82 26.71 8.02
CA LYS A 390 -14.98 27.46 7.51
C LYS A 390 -14.91 27.75 6.00
N ASP A 391 -13.74 27.55 5.38
CA ASP A 391 -13.52 27.84 3.96
C ASP A 391 -14.13 26.72 3.10
N GLN A 392 -15.20 27.04 2.37
CA GLN A 392 -15.88 26.11 1.47
C GLN A 392 -15.09 25.80 0.19
N THR A 393 -14.04 26.56 -0.11
CA THR A 393 -13.26 26.45 -1.35
C THR A 393 -11.92 25.73 -1.17
N LYS A 394 -11.43 25.63 0.08
CA LYS A 394 -10.16 24.99 0.40
C LYS A 394 -10.35 24.01 1.53
N SER A 395 -10.41 22.73 1.22
CA SER A 395 -10.59 21.69 2.23
C SER A 395 -9.37 21.53 3.13
N ARG A 396 -9.63 20.98 4.31
CA ARG A 396 -8.62 20.35 5.17
C ARG A 396 -8.63 18.86 4.85
N SER A 397 -7.64 18.35 4.13
CA SER A 397 -7.60 16.96 3.66
C SER A 397 -6.44 16.16 4.25
N GLY A 398 -6.55 14.83 4.28
CA GLY A 398 -5.44 13.95 4.70
C GLY A 398 -5.01 14.16 6.15
N LEU A 399 -5.96 14.46 7.04
CA LEU A 399 -5.73 14.56 8.48
C LEU A 399 -5.67 13.15 9.09
N ILE A 400 -4.62 12.85 9.86
CA ILE A 400 -4.54 11.60 10.63
C ILE A 400 -4.39 11.93 12.11
N ILE A 401 -5.28 11.40 12.93
CA ILE A 401 -5.17 11.40 14.39
C ILE A 401 -5.15 9.94 14.83
N ASP A 402 -3.97 9.44 15.20
CA ASP A 402 -3.76 8.01 15.45
C ASP A 402 -3.03 7.72 16.75
N SER A 403 -3.49 6.70 17.48
CA SER A 403 -2.83 6.21 18.70
C SER A 403 -2.68 7.27 19.81
N CYS A 404 -3.47 8.34 19.78
CA CYS A 404 -3.45 9.40 20.81
C CYS A 404 -4.27 9.01 22.04
N THR A 405 -3.85 9.49 23.21
CA THR A 405 -4.58 9.35 24.48
C THR A 405 -5.01 10.73 24.96
N LEU A 406 -6.33 10.94 25.05
CA LEU A 406 -6.95 12.17 25.54
C LEU A 406 -7.66 11.86 26.87
N HIS A 407 -7.30 12.53 27.97
CA HIS A 407 -7.93 12.26 29.26
C HIS A 407 -7.98 13.43 30.23
N ASP A 408 -8.88 13.38 31.20
CA ASP A 408 -9.02 14.39 32.27
C ASP A 408 -9.15 15.83 31.73
N CYS A 409 -9.76 15.98 30.54
CA CYS A 409 -10.08 17.28 29.97
C CYS A 409 -11.50 17.71 30.35
N GLN A 410 -11.72 19.01 30.37
CA GLN A 410 -13.01 19.63 30.63
C GLN A 410 -13.42 20.51 29.44
N PRO A 411 -13.87 19.93 28.31
CA PRO A 411 -14.33 20.68 27.14
C PRO A 411 -15.45 21.69 27.40
N ALA A 412 -16.10 21.64 28.57
CA ALA A 412 -17.24 22.48 28.91
C ALA A 412 -18.38 22.26 27.92
N TRP A 413 -18.81 23.27 27.17
CA TRP A 413 -19.90 23.12 26.18
C TRP A 413 -19.43 22.63 24.80
N SER A 414 -18.14 22.31 24.64
CA SER A 414 -17.57 21.75 23.42
C SER A 414 -17.16 20.28 23.63
N GLU A 415 -16.29 19.75 22.76
CA GLU A 415 -15.96 18.33 22.65
C GLU A 415 -14.45 18.13 22.81
N ALA A 416 -14.02 16.95 23.25
CA ALA A 416 -12.60 16.73 23.49
C ALA A 416 -11.79 16.64 22.18
N LEU A 417 -12.36 16.05 21.14
CA LEU A 417 -11.82 16.02 19.78
C LEU A 417 -12.93 16.40 18.80
N THR A 418 -12.76 17.52 18.09
CA THR A 418 -13.79 18.03 17.16
C THR A 418 -13.21 18.27 15.78
N LEU A 419 -13.88 17.77 14.74
CA LEU A 419 -13.71 18.24 13.35
C LEU A 419 -14.98 19.01 12.95
N ASN A 420 -14.85 20.26 12.51
CA ASN A 420 -15.99 21.09 12.11
C ASN A 420 -15.76 21.78 10.77
N GLY A 421 -16.72 21.64 9.85
CA GLY A 421 -16.72 22.30 8.54
C GLY A 421 -16.05 21.47 7.43
N ASN A 422 -15.38 22.14 6.49
CA ASN A 422 -14.83 21.53 5.27
C ASN A 422 -13.55 20.70 5.56
N VAL A 423 -13.74 19.52 6.16
CA VAL A 423 -12.69 18.56 6.50
C VAL A 423 -13.00 17.23 5.81
N GLU A 424 -12.07 16.72 5.01
CA GLU A 424 -12.27 15.51 4.19
C GLU A 424 -11.09 14.54 4.30
N GLN A 425 -11.28 13.29 3.87
CA GLN A 425 -10.21 12.29 3.78
C GLN A 425 -9.40 12.12 5.09
N PHE A 426 -10.09 12.23 6.23
CA PHE A 426 -9.47 12.12 7.55
C PHE A 426 -9.49 10.68 8.08
N GLN A 427 -8.57 10.37 8.99
CA GLN A 427 -8.50 9.10 9.71
C GLN A 427 -8.37 9.37 11.21
N ILE A 428 -9.29 8.83 12.01
CA ILE A 428 -9.28 8.90 13.48
C ILE A 428 -9.22 7.45 14.00
N THR A 429 -8.02 6.95 14.29
CA THR A 429 -7.78 5.52 14.57
C THR A 429 -7.04 5.27 15.87
N ASN A 430 -7.32 4.16 16.56
CA ASN A 430 -6.56 3.70 17.74
C ASN A 430 -6.45 4.71 18.90
N ASN A 431 -7.32 5.72 18.96
CA ASN A 431 -7.27 6.74 20.01
C ASN A 431 -8.01 6.27 21.27
N ARG A 432 -7.51 6.66 22.44
CA ARG A 432 -8.16 6.42 23.74
C ARG A 432 -8.66 7.75 24.31
N VAL A 433 -9.97 7.90 24.47
CA VAL A 433 -10.62 9.10 25.00
C VAL A 433 -11.41 8.74 26.25
N TYR A 434 -11.10 9.33 27.40
CA TYR A 434 -11.77 9.02 28.67
C TYR A 434 -11.73 10.20 29.65
N ASN A 435 -12.53 10.18 30.71
CA ASN A 435 -12.61 11.23 31.73
C ASN A 435 -12.83 12.65 31.14
N MET A 436 -13.84 12.77 30.28
CA MET A 436 -14.29 14.05 29.71
C MET A 436 -15.53 14.54 30.45
N ASN A 437 -15.71 15.85 30.59
CA ASN A 437 -16.93 16.42 31.20
C ASN A 437 -18.05 16.74 30.19
N ASN A 438 -17.86 16.41 28.90
CA ASN A 438 -18.85 16.54 27.84
C ASN A 438 -18.58 15.50 26.72
N ILE A 439 -18.70 15.86 25.44
CA ILE A 439 -18.54 14.96 24.30
C ILE A 439 -17.07 14.54 24.11
N GLY A 440 -16.84 13.26 23.82
CA GLY A 440 -15.51 12.72 23.58
C GLY A 440 -14.95 12.99 22.18
N ILE A 441 -15.70 12.64 21.14
CA ILE A 441 -15.33 12.83 19.73
C ILE A 441 -16.58 13.29 18.98
N ASP A 442 -16.46 14.34 18.18
CA ASP A 442 -17.57 14.87 17.37
C ASP A 442 -17.14 15.35 15.98
N PHE A 443 -18.05 15.24 15.01
CA PHE A 443 -17.87 15.62 13.62
C PHE A 443 -19.08 16.46 13.18
N ILE A 444 -18.84 17.74 12.85
CA ILE A 444 -19.86 18.78 12.65
C ILE A 444 -19.81 19.37 11.24
#